data_AF-A0A2I0PGJ6-F1
#
_entry.id   AF-A0A2I0PGJ6-F1
#
_cell.length_a   1.000
_cell.length_b   1.000
_cell.length_c   1.000
_cell.angle_alpha   90.00
_cell.angle_beta   90.00
_cell.angle_gamma   90.00
#
_symmetry.space_group_name_H-M   'P 1'
#
loop_
_entity.id
_entity.type
_entity.pdbx_description
1 polymer ?
#
loop_
_entity_poly.entity_id
_entity_poly.type
_entity_poly.pdbx_seq_one_letter_code
_entity_poly.pdbx_strand_id
1 'polypeptide(L)'
;MSAVAAKPAAGSAMNPGAMAVGIILTLILVGICYVMSPGVGLMALIGVIIGGVLIGFGTHFVPVGGAPAAMGQAPGIATGVAMLATGAGVAGLFGGAWAAETLPATMDPMMQLIIVVCAGAVGGGLMMAITCMMVNFLYVFGMGIPPASGKVANDPITGDSQAEYKSQGTEGHGLPFVSFVGGVIGGTLGGAGGTLIYFELLVLYENALPGLMNVTAAQVMPIAVSAAGMFAVGLFLVNAVLTAYNITGTIEGPHDPKFKRWPRSIVASAVASALCGLVAVLIVMPLPI
;
A
#
# COMPACT_ATOMS: atom_id res chain seq x y z
N MET A 1 -23.55 -12.66 -30.64
CA MET A 1 -22.59 -13.58 -29.98
C MET A 1 -22.05 -12.87 -28.76
N SER A 2 -22.42 -13.33 -27.57
CA SER A 2 -22.27 -12.61 -26.31
C SER A 2 -20.86 -12.76 -25.75
N ALA A 3 -20.16 -11.64 -25.52
CA ALA A 3 -18.86 -11.55 -24.85
C ALA A 3 -18.91 -11.97 -23.35
N VAL A 4 -20.07 -12.40 -22.85
CA VAL A 4 -20.31 -12.84 -21.47
C VAL A 4 -19.74 -14.25 -21.18
N ALA A 5 -19.24 -14.96 -22.19
CA ALA A 5 -18.72 -16.32 -22.05
C ALA A 5 -17.18 -16.44 -21.99
N ALA A 6 -16.42 -15.34 -21.93
CA ALA A 6 -15.00 -15.43 -21.65
C ALA A 6 -14.80 -15.74 -20.17
N LYS A 7 -14.76 -17.04 -19.81
CA LYS A 7 -14.17 -17.48 -18.53
C LYS A 7 -12.83 -16.73 -18.39
N PRO A 8 -12.56 -16.05 -17.26
CA PRO A 8 -11.23 -15.50 -17.04
C PRO A 8 -10.25 -16.66 -17.19
N ALA A 9 -9.39 -16.55 -18.21
CA ALA A 9 -8.35 -17.53 -18.46
C ALA A 9 -7.60 -17.78 -17.15
N ALA A 10 -7.31 -19.05 -16.88
CA ALA A 10 -6.69 -19.55 -15.67
C ALA A 10 -5.27 -18.98 -15.48
N GLY A 11 -5.16 -17.70 -15.10
CA GLY A 11 -3.99 -17.12 -14.44
C GLY A 11 -4.08 -17.24 -12.91
N SER A 12 -5.07 -18.01 -12.42
CA SER A 12 -5.47 -18.15 -11.02
C SER A 12 -4.60 -19.10 -10.20
N ALA A 13 -3.73 -19.88 -10.84
CA ALA A 13 -2.76 -20.69 -10.11
C ALA A 13 -1.58 -19.81 -9.68
N MET A 14 -1.33 -19.74 -8.37
CA MET A 14 -0.01 -19.36 -7.86
C MET A 14 1.02 -20.24 -8.59
N ASN A 15 1.98 -19.66 -9.31
CA ASN A 15 3.09 -20.42 -9.88
C ASN A 15 4.10 -20.63 -8.75
N PRO A 16 4.20 -21.84 -8.16
CA PRO A 16 5.03 -22.04 -6.98
C PRO A 16 6.51 -21.83 -7.29
N GLY A 17 6.93 -22.13 -8.52
CA GLY A 17 8.29 -21.88 -9.00
C GLY A 17 8.64 -20.40 -9.03
N ALA A 18 7.76 -19.56 -9.60
CA ALA A 18 7.96 -18.11 -9.61
C ALA A 18 7.99 -17.51 -8.19
N MET A 19 7.15 -18.01 -7.28
CA MET A 19 7.15 -17.58 -5.88
C MET A 19 8.45 -17.98 -5.16
N ALA A 20 8.92 -19.22 -5.36
CA ALA A 20 10.17 -19.69 -4.77
C ALA A 20 11.36 -18.86 -5.27
N VAL A 21 11.44 -18.58 -6.57
CA VAL A 21 12.47 -17.70 -7.15
C VAL A 21 12.41 -16.31 -6.52
N GLY A 22 11.22 -15.74 -6.33
CA GLY A 22 11.06 -14.46 -5.66
C GLY A 22 11.61 -14.46 -4.23
N ILE A 23 11.24 -15.46 -3.42
CA ILE A 23 11.73 -15.59 -2.04
C ILE A 23 13.26 -15.73 -2.02
N ILE A 24 13.83 -16.57 -2.89
CA ILE A 24 15.28 -16.73 -3.00
C ILE A 24 15.95 -15.41 -3.37
N LEU A 25 15.38 -14.65 -4.32
CA LEU A 25 15.93 -13.35 -4.71
C LEU A 25 15.90 -12.35 -3.54
N THR A 26 14.81 -12.29 -2.79
CA THR A 26 14.72 -11.46 -1.58
C THR A 26 15.80 -11.84 -0.57
N LEU A 27 16.01 -13.14 -0.32
CA LEU A 27 17.06 -13.61 0.60
C LEU A 27 18.47 -13.27 0.11
N ILE A 28 18.73 -13.37 -1.20
CA ILE A 28 20.01 -12.97 -1.79
C ILE A 28 20.24 -11.47 -1.59
N LEU A 29 19.24 -10.63 -1.85
CA LEU A 29 19.35 -9.17 -1.68
C LEU A 29 19.58 -8.78 -0.21
N VAL A 30 18.91 -9.45 0.73
CA VAL A 30 19.16 -9.31 2.17
C VAL A 30 20.57 -9.75 2.53
N GLY A 31 21.06 -10.86 1.98
CA GLY A 31 22.42 -11.35 2.18
C GLY A 31 23.48 -10.37 1.65
N ILE A 32 23.26 -9.77 0.48
CA ILE A 32 24.12 -8.72 -0.08
C ILE A 32 24.15 -7.51 0.86
N CYS A 33 22.98 -7.06 1.33
CA CYS A 33 22.90 -5.94 2.27
C CYS A 33 23.62 -6.21 3.58
N TYR A 34 23.50 -7.43 4.13
CA TYR A 34 24.22 -7.81 5.36
C TYR A 34 25.74 -7.72 5.20
N VAL A 35 26.27 -8.10 4.04
CA VAL A 35 27.72 -8.01 3.77
C VAL A 35 28.16 -6.56 3.54
N MET A 36 27.34 -5.75 2.89
CA MET A 36 27.71 -4.38 2.51
C MET A 36 27.45 -3.33 3.59
N SER A 37 26.36 -3.46 4.35
CA SER A 37 25.91 -2.52 5.37
C SER A 37 25.32 -3.27 6.58
N PRO A 38 26.17 -3.95 7.37
CA PRO A 38 25.71 -4.62 8.58
C PRO A 38 25.19 -3.57 9.59
N GLY A 39 24.15 -3.93 10.34
CA GLY A 39 23.54 -3.04 11.35
C GLY A 39 22.39 -2.21 10.79
N VAL A 40 22.53 -0.88 10.81
CA VAL A 40 21.43 0.06 10.49
C VAL A 40 20.92 -0.09 9.06
N GLY A 41 21.81 -0.31 8.08
CA GLY A 41 21.41 -0.53 6.68
C GLY A 41 20.59 -1.80 6.47
N LEU A 42 20.97 -2.90 7.13
CA LEU A 42 20.19 -4.13 7.12
C LEU A 42 18.83 -3.96 7.79
N MET A 43 18.77 -3.30 8.95
CA MET A 43 17.49 -3.01 9.63
C MET A 43 16.59 -2.18 8.73
N ALA A 44 17.14 -1.15 8.10
CA ALA A 44 16.39 -0.32 7.17
C ALA A 44 15.85 -1.13 5.99
N LEU A 45 16.65 -2.03 5.39
CA LEU A 45 16.18 -2.89 4.31
C LEU A 45 15.05 -3.82 4.76
N ILE A 46 15.16 -4.44 5.94
CA ILE A 46 14.12 -5.32 6.48
C ILE A 46 12.83 -4.53 6.68
N GLY A 47 12.92 -3.35 7.29
CA GLY A 47 11.77 -2.45 7.48
C GLY A 47 11.14 -2.01 6.15
N VAL A 48 11.96 -1.73 5.13
CA VAL A 48 11.49 -1.41 3.77
C VAL A 48 10.74 -2.59 3.13
N ILE A 49 11.22 -3.82 3.31
CA ILE A 49 10.57 -5.04 2.82
C ILE A 49 9.21 -5.22 3.51
N ILE A 50 9.18 -5.13 4.84
CA ILE A 50 7.94 -5.26 5.63
C ILE A 50 6.95 -4.18 5.21
N GLY A 51 7.40 -2.93 5.10
CA GLY A 51 6.56 -1.80 4.68
C GLY A 51 5.99 -2.00 3.27
N GLY A 52 6.81 -2.48 2.33
CA GLY A 52 6.37 -2.83 0.98
C GLY A 52 5.31 -3.93 0.95
N VAL A 53 5.49 -4.98 1.75
CA VAL A 53 4.52 -6.06 1.90
C VAL A 53 3.20 -5.55 2.50
N LEU A 54 3.25 -4.67 3.51
CA LEU A 54 2.06 -4.03 4.07
C LEU A 54 1.31 -3.20 3.02
N ILE A 55 2.04 -2.45 2.18
CA ILE A 55 1.44 -1.68 1.09
C ILE A 55 0.81 -2.61 0.05
N GLY A 56 1.52 -3.64 -0.40
CA GLY A 56 1.02 -4.58 -1.40
C GLY A 56 -0.21 -5.36 -0.91
N PHE A 57 -0.18 -5.81 0.35
CA PHE A 57 -1.31 -6.47 0.96
C PHE A 57 -2.49 -5.50 1.18
N GLY A 58 -2.25 -4.33 1.76
CA GLY A 58 -3.26 -3.30 1.99
C GLY A 58 -3.96 -2.86 0.71
N THR A 59 -3.22 -2.75 -0.40
CA THR A 59 -3.77 -2.37 -1.70
C THR A 59 -4.82 -3.36 -2.23
N HIS A 60 -4.80 -4.64 -1.82
CA HIS A 60 -5.87 -5.60 -2.17
C HIS A 60 -7.21 -5.29 -1.52
N PHE A 61 -7.20 -4.58 -0.40
CA PHE A 61 -8.42 -4.21 0.30
C PHE A 61 -9.06 -2.94 -0.26
N VAL A 62 -8.32 -2.13 -1.02
CA VAL A 62 -8.79 -0.85 -1.54
C VAL A 62 -9.83 -1.08 -2.64
N PRO A 63 -11.09 -0.68 -2.45
CA PRO A 63 -12.16 -0.92 -3.40
C PRO A 63 -12.07 0.05 -4.58
N VAL A 64 -11.93 -0.48 -5.78
CA VAL A 64 -11.74 0.33 -6.98
C VAL A 64 -12.61 -0.19 -8.12
N GLY A 65 -13.38 0.70 -8.71
CA GLY A 65 -14.26 0.37 -9.82
C GLY A 65 -13.87 1.03 -11.15
N GLY A 66 -12.84 1.89 -11.18
CA GLY A 66 -12.30 2.48 -12.41
C GLY A 66 -13.36 3.20 -13.27
N ALA A 67 -13.24 3.08 -14.60
CA ALA A 67 -14.20 3.67 -15.52
C ALA A 67 -15.66 3.15 -15.34
N PRO A 68 -15.89 1.84 -15.10
CA PRO A 68 -17.23 1.35 -14.76
C PRO A 68 -17.85 1.99 -13.53
N ALA A 69 -17.07 2.24 -12.47
CA ALA A 69 -17.58 2.98 -11.30
C ALA A 69 -17.92 4.43 -11.64
N ALA A 70 -17.14 5.12 -12.47
CA ALA A 70 -17.45 6.47 -12.89
C ALA A 70 -18.82 6.58 -13.60
N MET A 71 -19.23 5.51 -14.27
CA MET A 71 -20.54 5.39 -14.95
C MET A 71 -21.64 4.83 -14.03
N GLY A 72 -21.33 4.53 -12.76
CA GLY A 72 -22.25 3.91 -11.82
C GLY A 72 -22.58 2.46 -12.15
N GLN A 73 -21.73 1.74 -12.89
CA GLN A 73 -21.99 0.37 -13.37
C GLN A 73 -21.17 -0.70 -12.65
N ALA A 74 -20.28 -0.30 -11.74
CA ALA A 74 -19.56 -1.22 -10.86
C ALA A 74 -19.34 -0.57 -9.49
N PRO A 75 -19.18 -1.38 -8.43
CA PRO A 75 -18.83 -0.86 -7.12
C PRO A 75 -17.38 -0.39 -7.04
N GLY A 76 -17.13 0.43 -6.03
CA GLY A 76 -15.82 0.97 -5.72
C GLY A 76 -15.63 2.39 -6.23
N ILE A 77 -14.42 2.91 -6.03
CA ILE A 77 -14.13 4.30 -6.32
C ILE A 77 -13.70 4.46 -7.79
N ALA A 78 -14.18 5.53 -8.42
CA ALA A 78 -13.99 5.86 -9.84
C ALA A 78 -12.57 6.36 -10.18
N THR A 79 -11.54 5.55 -9.94
CA THR A 79 -10.13 5.88 -10.18
C THR A 79 -9.27 4.61 -10.27
N GLY A 80 -7.95 4.73 -10.31
CA GLY A 80 -7.02 3.61 -10.30
C GLY A 80 -6.62 3.18 -8.88
N VAL A 81 -6.43 1.87 -8.69
CA VAL A 81 -5.95 1.26 -7.43
C VAL A 81 -4.67 1.93 -6.94
N ALA A 82 -3.70 2.13 -7.84
CA ALA A 82 -2.43 2.77 -7.50
C ALA A 82 -2.60 4.24 -7.07
N MET A 83 -3.55 4.98 -7.63
CA MET A 83 -3.77 6.38 -7.30
C MET A 83 -4.42 6.54 -5.93
N LEU A 84 -5.42 5.72 -5.59
CA LEU A 84 -6.05 5.74 -4.27
C LEU A 84 -5.13 5.22 -3.17
N ALA A 85 -4.49 4.08 -3.43
CA ALA A 85 -3.55 3.51 -2.48
C ALA A 85 -2.43 4.51 -2.21
N THR A 86 -1.86 5.14 -3.25
CA THR A 86 -0.82 6.18 -3.08
C THR A 86 -1.35 7.39 -2.32
N GLY A 87 -2.57 7.86 -2.61
CA GLY A 87 -3.17 8.96 -1.85
C GLY A 87 -3.29 8.67 -0.35
N ALA A 88 -3.79 7.50 0.02
CA ALA A 88 -3.89 7.08 1.42
C ALA A 88 -2.51 6.84 2.04
N GLY A 89 -1.59 6.23 1.29
CA GLY A 89 -0.21 5.99 1.69
C GLY A 89 0.56 7.26 2.01
N VAL A 90 0.45 8.26 1.13
CA VAL A 90 1.11 9.56 1.30
C VAL A 90 0.50 10.33 2.47
N ALA A 91 -0.83 10.30 2.64
CA ALA A 91 -1.49 10.89 3.81
C ALA A 91 -0.99 10.25 5.13
N GLY A 92 -0.83 8.93 5.13
CA GLY A 92 -0.22 8.20 6.25
C GLY A 92 1.25 8.61 6.47
N LEU A 93 2.05 8.66 5.40
CA LEU A 93 3.44 9.07 5.47
C LEU A 93 3.60 10.44 6.14
N PHE A 94 2.78 11.43 5.77
CA PHE A 94 2.82 12.75 6.41
C PHE A 94 2.44 12.71 7.89
N GLY A 95 1.42 11.92 8.27
CA GLY A 95 1.06 11.73 9.67
C GLY A 95 2.18 11.09 10.50
N GLY A 96 2.84 10.08 9.93
CA GLY A 96 4.02 9.44 10.54
C GLY A 96 5.24 10.34 10.61
N ALA A 97 5.54 11.09 9.54
CA ALA A 97 6.64 12.04 9.51
C ALA A 97 6.47 13.15 10.55
N TRP A 98 5.24 13.68 10.69
CA TRP A 98 4.93 14.63 11.76
C TRP A 98 5.14 14.02 13.16
N ALA A 99 4.75 12.76 13.37
CA ALA A 99 5.00 12.08 14.64
C ALA A 99 6.50 11.88 14.90
N ALA A 100 7.29 11.55 13.86
CA ALA A 100 8.73 11.35 13.99
C ALA A 100 9.45 12.61 14.48
N GLU A 101 9.06 13.79 14.00
CA GLU A 101 9.65 15.09 14.37
C GLU A 101 9.17 15.64 15.72
N THR A 102 8.00 15.22 16.20
CA THR A 102 7.39 15.76 17.43
C THR A 102 7.65 14.92 18.66
N LEU A 103 8.06 13.67 18.49
CA LEU A 103 8.37 12.77 19.59
C LEU A 103 9.72 13.12 20.24
N PRO A 104 9.85 13.04 21.58
CA PRO A 104 11.12 13.28 22.25
C PRO A 104 12.20 12.28 21.80
N ALA A 105 13.39 12.78 21.47
CA ALA A 105 14.54 11.95 21.12
C ALA A 105 15.01 11.00 22.25
N THR A 106 14.55 11.22 23.49
CA THR A 106 14.82 10.37 24.66
C THR A 106 13.85 9.19 24.79
N MET A 107 12.85 9.09 23.93
CA MET A 107 11.91 7.98 23.92
C MET A 107 12.61 6.68 23.52
N ASP A 108 12.15 5.57 24.08
CA ASP A 108 12.61 4.24 23.68
C ASP A 108 12.43 4.03 22.15
N PRO A 109 13.46 3.58 21.42
CA PRO A 109 13.40 3.48 19.96
C PRO A 109 12.28 2.57 19.43
N MET A 110 11.93 1.50 20.17
CA MET A 110 10.85 0.61 19.76
C MET A 110 9.49 1.28 19.92
N MET A 111 9.29 2.00 21.03
CA MET A 111 8.08 2.79 21.24
C MET A 111 7.95 3.93 20.24
N GLN A 112 9.04 4.60 19.89
CA GLN A 112 9.04 5.64 18.86
C GLN A 112 8.60 5.07 17.50
N LEU A 113 9.18 3.95 17.07
CA LEU A 113 8.79 3.27 15.83
C LEU A 113 7.30 2.94 15.82
N ILE A 114 6.79 2.34 16.90
CA ILE A 114 5.38 1.95 17.00
C ILE A 114 4.47 3.17 16.88
N ILE A 115 4.75 4.26 17.59
CA ILE A 115 3.91 5.46 17.56
C ILE A 115 3.94 6.11 16.18
N VAL A 116 5.11 6.22 15.56
CA VAL A 116 5.27 6.79 14.22
C VAL A 116 4.46 5.97 13.20
N VAL A 117 4.62 4.65 13.19
CA VAL A 117 3.87 3.76 12.28
C VAL A 117 2.37 3.82 12.54
N CYS A 118 1.93 3.82 13.81
CA CYS A 118 0.52 3.95 14.16
C CYS A 118 -0.08 5.31 13.73
N ALA A 119 0.66 6.40 13.89
CA ALA A 119 0.23 7.72 13.40
C ALA A 119 0.02 7.70 11.88
N GLY A 120 0.93 7.05 11.15
CA GLY A 120 0.77 6.86 9.71
C GLY A 120 -0.40 5.95 9.32
N ALA A 121 -0.61 4.87 10.09
CA ALA A 121 -1.74 3.98 9.91
C ALA A 121 -3.08 4.70 10.08
N VAL A 122 -3.18 5.56 11.09
CA VAL A 122 -4.37 6.40 11.32
C VAL A 122 -4.54 7.42 10.20
N GLY A 123 -3.47 8.10 9.77
CA GLY A 123 -3.53 9.05 8.66
C GLY A 123 -4.03 8.43 7.35
N GLY A 124 -3.51 7.26 6.99
CA GLY A 124 -3.95 6.54 5.78
C GLY A 124 -5.37 5.98 5.89
N GLY A 125 -5.74 5.44 7.05
CA GLY A 125 -7.10 4.95 7.32
C GLY A 125 -8.14 6.07 7.28
N LEU A 126 -7.82 7.23 7.87
CA LEU A 126 -8.71 8.40 7.90
C LEU A 126 -8.92 8.97 6.50
N MET A 127 -7.86 9.11 5.71
CA MET A 127 -7.96 9.55 4.31
C MET A 127 -8.89 8.62 3.52
N MET A 128 -8.72 7.30 3.69
CA MET A 128 -9.56 6.32 2.99
C MET A 128 -11.01 6.34 3.49
N ALA A 129 -11.25 6.48 4.80
CA ALA A 129 -12.59 6.61 5.35
C ALA A 129 -13.33 7.83 4.78
N ILE A 130 -12.67 8.99 4.76
CA ILE A 130 -13.22 10.23 4.19
C ILE A 130 -13.51 10.05 2.70
N THR A 131 -12.58 9.45 1.96
CA THR A 131 -12.73 9.19 0.52
C THR A 131 -13.93 8.29 0.26
N CYS A 132 -14.04 7.16 0.97
CA CYS A 132 -15.16 6.24 0.82
C CYS A 132 -16.51 6.90 1.20
N MET A 133 -16.52 7.73 2.24
CA MET A 133 -17.71 8.48 2.66
C MET A 133 -18.15 9.48 1.60
N MET A 134 -17.23 10.26 1.04
CA MET A 134 -17.53 11.23 -0.02
C MET A 134 -18.03 10.54 -1.29
N VAL A 135 -17.46 9.39 -1.63
CA VAL A 135 -17.89 8.60 -2.78
C VAL A 135 -19.32 8.11 -2.60
N ASN A 136 -19.67 7.55 -1.43
CA ASN A 136 -21.05 7.18 -1.15
C ASN A 136 -22.01 8.38 -1.12
N PHE A 137 -21.57 9.53 -0.61
CA PHE A 137 -22.38 10.76 -0.66
C PHE A 137 -22.69 11.17 -2.11
N LEU A 138 -21.69 11.16 -2.99
CA LEU A 138 -21.86 11.48 -4.41
C LEU A 138 -22.73 10.45 -5.13
N TYR A 139 -22.56 9.15 -4.86
CA TYR A 139 -23.37 8.12 -5.49
C TYR A 139 -24.84 8.18 -5.08
N VAL A 140 -25.10 8.31 -3.78
CA VAL A 140 -26.47 8.31 -3.25
C VAL A 140 -27.18 9.63 -3.56
N PHE A 141 -26.57 10.76 -3.22
CA PHE A 141 -27.23 12.07 -3.34
C PHE A 141 -26.99 12.75 -4.69
N GLY A 142 -25.87 12.49 -5.35
CA GLY A 142 -25.55 13.08 -6.65
C GLY A 142 -26.10 12.28 -7.83
N MET A 143 -25.99 10.95 -7.78
CA MET A 143 -26.39 10.07 -8.89
C MET A 143 -27.67 9.27 -8.63
N GLY A 144 -28.18 9.25 -7.39
CA GLY A 144 -29.39 8.50 -7.03
C GLY A 144 -29.21 6.99 -7.07
N ILE A 145 -27.97 6.48 -7.02
CA ILE A 145 -27.70 5.04 -7.03
C ILE A 145 -27.29 4.55 -5.64
N PRO A 146 -27.98 3.54 -5.09
CA PRO A 146 -27.64 2.97 -3.79
C PRO A 146 -26.35 2.14 -3.87
N PRO A 147 -25.57 2.04 -2.78
CA PRO A 147 -24.43 1.12 -2.73
C PRO A 147 -24.93 -0.33 -2.77
N ALA A 148 -24.44 -1.11 -3.75
CA ALA A 148 -24.85 -2.49 -3.94
C ALA A 148 -23.70 -3.34 -4.52
N SER A 149 -23.32 -4.42 -3.85
CA SER A 149 -22.27 -5.34 -4.34
C SER A 149 -22.76 -6.19 -5.51
N GLY A 150 -21.90 -6.46 -6.50
CA GLY A 150 -22.19 -7.43 -7.54
C GLY A 150 -21.61 -8.82 -7.30
N LYS A 151 -20.82 -9.03 -6.24
CA LYS A 151 -20.12 -10.30 -5.96
C LYS A 151 -20.74 -11.15 -4.88
N VAL A 152 -21.55 -10.55 -4.00
CA VAL A 152 -22.22 -11.26 -2.89
C VAL A 152 -23.70 -10.88 -2.85
N ALA A 153 -24.55 -11.83 -2.43
CA ALA A 153 -25.99 -11.61 -2.36
C ALA A 153 -26.40 -10.75 -1.16
N ASN A 154 -25.72 -10.93 -0.03
CA ASN A 154 -25.90 -10.15 1.19
C ASN A 154 -24.55 -9.54 1.59
N ASP A 155 -24.55 -8.32 2.13
CA ASP A 155 -23.34 -7.71 2.67
C ASP A 155 -22.82 -8.57 3.85
N PRO A 156 -21.55 -9.02 3.83
CA PRO A 156 -21.00 -9.87 4.89
C PRO A 156 -20.95 -9.23 6.28
N ILE A 157 -21.06 -7.90 6.38
CA ILE A 157 -20.96 -7.16 7.63
C ILE A 157 -22.35 -6.70 8.09
N THR A 158 -23.16 -6.09 7.23
CA THR A 158 -24.50 -5.59 7.64
C THR A 158 -25.60 -6.62 7.48
N GLY A 159 -25.44 -7.61 6.59
CA GLY A 159 -26.46 -8.59 6.24
C GLY A 159 -27.50 -8.07 5.24
N ASP A 160 -27.38 -6.84 4.75
CA ASP A 160 -28.33 -6.24 3.81
C ASP A 160 -28.30 -6.96 2.46
N SER A 161 -29.48 -7.21 1.90
CA SER A 161 -29.62 -7.81 0.58
C SER A 161 -29.15 -6.82 -0.50
N GLN A 162 -28.42 -7.33 -1.49
CA GLN A 162 -27.75 -6.51 -2.52
C GLN A 162 -28.41 -6.64 -3.89
N ALA A 163 -29.08 -7.76 -4.15
CA ALA A 163 -29.58 -8.12 -5.47
C ALA A 163 -30.71 -7.19 -5.94
N GLU A 164 -31.54 -6.70 -5.03
CA GLU A 164 -32.67 -5.81 -5.31
C GLU A 164 -32.21 -4.41 -5.74
N TYR A 165 -31.02 -4.01 -5.27
CA TYR A 165 -30.44 -2.69 -5.52
C TYR A 165 -29.48 -2.67 -6.72
N LYS A 166 -29.36 -3.80 -7.42
CA LYS A 166 -28.52 -3.96 -8.60
C LYS A 166 -29.34 -3.82 -9.88
N SER A 167 -29.05 -2.77 -10.66
CA SER A 167 -29.60 -2.60 -12.01
C SER A 167 -29.10 -3.69 -12.98
N GLN A 168 -29.96 -4.06 -13.93
CA GLN A 168 -29.68 -5.12 -14.91
C GLN A 168 -28.48 -4.77 -15.79
N GLY A 169 -27.56 -5.73 -15.97
CA GLY A 169 -26.37 -5.57 -16.80
C GLY A 169 -25.20 -4.83 -16.14
N THR A 170 -25.31 -4.46 -14.87
CA THR A 170 -24.19 -3.89 -14.09
C THR A 170 -23.49 -4.95 -13.24
N GLU A 171 -22.34 -4.60 -12.68
CA GLU A 171 -21.60 -5.40 -11.71
C GLU A 171 -21.80 -4.87 -10.27
N GLY A 172 -22.84 -4.06 -10.03
CA GLY A 172 -23.11 -3.39 -8.75
C GLY A 172 -22.93 -1.87 -8.84
N HIS A 173 -23.11 -1.16 -7.72
CA HIS A 173 -23.14 0.30 -7.63
C HIS A 173 -22.45 0.79 -6.35
N GLY A 174 -21.99 2.04 -6.38
CA GLY A 174 -21.52 2.75 -5.19
C GLY A 174 -20.43 2.03 -4.41
N LEU A 175 -20.38 2.23 -3.10
CA LEU A 175 -19.42 1.60 -2.21
C LEU A 175 -20.16 0.81 -1.11
N PRO A 176 -20.39 -0.51 -1.31
CA PRO A 176 -20.98 -1.39 -0.30
C PRO A 176 -20.24 -1.32 1.03
N PHE A 177 -20.90 -1.65 2.13
CA PHE A 177 -20.32 -1.45 3.47
C PHE A 177 -19.07 -2.31 3.69
N VAL A 178 -19.07 -3.56 3.22
CA VAL A 178 -17.87 -4.41 3.23
C VAL A 178 -16.70 -3.80 2.46
N SER A 179 -16.98 -3.13 1.33
CA SER A 179 -15.99 -2.43 0.53
C SER A 179 -15.45 -1.21 1.26
N PHE A 180 -16.31 -0.45 1.95
CA PHE A 180 -15.89 0.67 2.79
C PHE A 180 -14.92 0.22 3.88
N VAL A 181 -15.29 -0.82 4.64
CA VAL A 181 -14.45 -1.36 5.73
C VAL A 181 -13.13 -1.90 5.18
N GLY A 182 -13.20 -2.64 4.07
CA GLY A 182 -12.00 -3.09 3.34
C GLY A 182 -11.10 -1.91 2.98
N GLY A 183 -11.67 -0.88 2.36
CA GLY A 183 -10.96 0.36 2.03
C GLY A 183 -10.19 0.90 3.23
N VAL A 184 -10.87 1.16 4.35
CA VAL A 184 -10.24 1.67 5.57
C VAL A 184 -9.07 0.80 6.03
N ILE A 185 -9.23 -0.53 6.07
CA ILE A 185 -8.15 -1.46 6.40
C ILE A 185 -6.98 -1.33 5.43
N GLY A 186 -7.26 -1.26 4.13
CA GLY A 186 -6.25 -1.07 3.09
C GLY A 186 -5.48 0.25 3.24
N GLY A 187 -6.20 1.33 3.53
CA GLY A 187 -5.61 2.65 3.81
C GLY A 187 -4.74 2.64 5.06
N THR A 188 -5.17 1.96 6.13
CA THR A 188 -4.40 1.81 7.36
C THR A 188 -3.10 1.02 7.14
N LEU A 189 -3.18 -0.12 6.44
CA LEU A 189 -2.00 -0.93 6.12
C LEU A 189 -1.04 -0.20 5.17
N GLY A 190 -1.58 0.50 4.17
CA GLY A 190 -0.79 1.33 3.26
C GLY A 190 -0.08 2.47 4.00
N GLY A 191 -0.80 3.21 4.84
CA GLY A 191 -0.24 4.29 5.65
C GLY A 191 0.86 3.79 6.58
N ALA A 192 0.62 2.69 7.31
CA ALA A 192 1.62 2.05 8.17
C ALA A 192 2.88 1.64 7.38
N GLY A 193 2.70 0.99 6.24
CA GLY A 193 3.81 0.51 5.42
C GLY A 193 4.63 1.63 4.80
N GLY A 194 3.98 2.70 4.31
CA GLY A 194 4.66 3.88 3.77
C GLY A 194 5.46 4.63 4.83
N THR A 195 4.89 4.77 6.03
CA THR A 195 5.56 5.37 7.17
C THR A 195 6.74 4.54 7.68
N LEU A 196 6.61 3.20 7.71
CA LEU A 196 7.71 2.32 8.09
C LEU A 196 8.92 2.48 7.15
N ILE A 197 8.67 2.49 5.84
CA ILE A 197 9.73 2.75 4.84
C ILE A 197 10.40 4.11 5.09
N TYR A 198 9.59 5.15 5.30
CA TYR A 198 10.10 6.50 5.56
C TYR A 198 10.99 6.55 6.79
N PHE A 199 10.51 6.04 7.93
CA PHE A 199 11.20 6.14 9.21
C PHE A 199 12.53 5.38 9.20
N GLU A 200 12.55 4.18 8.62
CA GLU A 200 13.75 3.35 8.52
C GLU A 200 14.83 3.97 7.63
N LEU A 201 14.42 4.59 6.51
CA LEU A 201 15.35 5.34 5.66
C LEU A 201 15.80 6.64 6.31
N LEU A 202 14.93 7.33 7.06
CA LEU A 202 15.29 8.54 7.80
C LEU A 202 16.39 8.24 8.82
N VAL A 203 16.19 7.21 9.65
CA VAL A 203 17.20 6.76 10.64
C VAL A 203 18.52 6.39 9.96
N LEU A 204 18.46 5.68 8.83
CA LEU A 204 19.68 5.36 8.07
C LEU A 204 20.40 6.62 7.58
N TYR A 205 19.66 7.57 7.00
CA TYR A 205 20.23 8.77 6.39
C TYR A 205 20.77 9.76 7.43
N GLU A 206 20.10 9.94 8.56
CA GLU A 206 20.61 10.75 9.68
C GLU A 206 21.92 10.20 10.24
N ASN A 207 22.08 8.87 10.26
CA ASN A 207 23.30 8.23 10.75
C ASN A 207 24.46 8.27 9.74
N ALA A 208 24.18 8.06 8.46
CA ALA A 208 25.22 7.84 7.45
C ALA A 208 25.65 9.14 6.71
N LEU A 209 24.72 10.05 6.41
CA LEU A 209 25.02 11.24 5.60
C LEU A 209 25.98 12.24 6.26
N PRO A 210 25.97 12.49 7.59
CA PRO A 210 26.90 13.48 8.18
C PRO A 210 28.36 13.11 7.94
N GLY A 211 28.70 11.83 8.07
CA GLY A 211 30.05 11.32 7.78
C GLY A 211 30.39 11.35 6.30
N LEU A 212 29.43 11.00 5.42
CA LEU A 212 29.64 10.98 3.98
C LEU A 212 29.86 12.37 3.38
N MET A 213 29.13 13.37 3.88
CA MET A 213 29.13 14.74 3.34
C MET A 213 30.06 15.69 4.10
N ASN A 214 30.67 15.25 5.20
CA ASN A 214 31.50 16.05 6.09
C ASN A 214 30.80 17.35 6.57
N VAL A 215 29.53 17.22 6.94
CA VAL A 215 28.68 18.31 7.45
C VAL A 215 28.08 17.93 8.79
N THR A 216 27.56 18.92 9.52
CA THR A 216 26.92 18.68 10.83
C THR A 216 25.58 17.95 10.68
N ALA A 217 25.16 17.24 11.73
CA ALA A 217 23.85 16.57 11.76
C ALA A 217 22.69 17.54 11.43
N ALA A 218 22.74 18.77 11.94
CA ALA A 218 21.73 19.80 11.67
C ALA A 218 21.65 20.21 10.19
N GLN A 219 22.77 20.19 9.46
CA GLN A 219 22.80 20.51 8.03
C GLN A 219 22.30 19.34 7.16
N VAL A 220 22.38 18.11 7.66
CA VAL A 220 21.89 16.91 6.96
C VAL A 220 20.38 16.76 7.05
N MET A 221 19.75 17.20 8.15
CA MET A 221 18.31 16.96 8.41
C MET A 221 17.40 17.22 7.19
N PRO A 222 17.49 18.38 6.50
CA PRO A 222 16.61 18.63 5.34
C PRO A 222 16.86 17.65 4.18
N ILE A 223 18.10 17.18 4.01
CA ILE A 223 18.49 16.23 2.97
C ILE A 223 17.98 14.84 3.33
N ALA A 224 18.16 14.40 4.58
CA ALA A 224 17.69 13.10 5.06
C ALA A 224 16.17 12.96 4.95
N VAL A 225 15.42 13.95 5.45
CA VAL A 225 13.95 14.00 5.36
C VAL A 225 13.48 13.96 3.90
N SER A 226 14.08 14.79 3.05
CA SER A 226 13.70 14.86 1.63
C SER A 226 14.00 13.56 0.89
N ALA A 227 15.18 12.97 1.10
CA ALA A 227 15.59 11.71 0.47
C ALA A 227 14.71 10.55 0.94
N ALA A 228 14.50 10.41 2.25
CA ALA A 228 13.65 9.37 2.83
C ALA A 228 12.21 9.50 2.31
N GLY A 229 11.67 10.72 2.24
CA GLY A 229 10.35 11.00 1.67
C GLY A 229 10.24 10.59 0.20
N MET A 230 11.20 10.99 -0.65
CA MET A 230 11.20 10.63 -2.08
C MET A 230 11.25 9.12 -2.28
N PHE A 231 12.12 8.40 -1.56
CA PHE A 231 12.20 6.95 -1.65
C PHE A 231 10.95 6.26 -1.14
N ALA A 232 10.38 6.73 -0.03
CA ALA A 232 9.16 6.15 0.53
C ALA A 232 7.97 6.29 -0.41
N VAL A 233 7.77 7.47 -1.02
CA VAL A 233 6.72 7.67 -2.03
C VAL A 233 6.97 6.83 -3.28
N GLY A 234 8.21 6.76 -3.75
CA GLY A 234 8.59 5.94 -4.92
C GLY A 234 8.34 4.45 -4.69
N LEU A 235 8.82 3.90 -3.56
CA LEU A 235 8.60 2.52 -3.14
C LEU A 235 7.12 2.21 -2.93
N PHE A 236 6.36 3.17 -2.41
CA PHE A 236 4.91 3.04 -2.31
C PHE A 236 4.29 2.84 -3.68
N LEU A 237 4.59 3.72 -4.63
CA LEU A 237 4.01 3.66 -5.97
C LEU A 237 4.36 2.35 -6.67
N VAL A 238 5.61 1.87 -6.55
CA VAL A 238 6.05 0.58 -7.09
C VAL A 238 5.17 -0.56 -6.55
N ASN A 239 5.00 -0.65 -5.23
CA ASN A 239 4.23 -1.72 -4.60
C ASN A 239 2.73 -1.64 -4.92
N ALA A 240 2.17 -0.44 -4.94
CA ALA A 240 0.78 -0.20 -5.29
C ALA A 240 0.48 -0.57 -6.76
N VAL A 241 1.39 -0.22 -7.69
CA VAL A 241 1.26 -0.53 -9.11
C VAL A 241 1.39 -2.03 -9.37
N LEU A 242 2.38 -2.70 -8.79
CA LEU A 242 2.52 -4.17 -8.92
C LEU A 242 1.26 -4.90 -8.44
N THR A 243 0.69 -4.42 -7.34
CA THR A 243 -0.55 -4.97 -6.80
C THR A 243 -1.75 -4.69 -7.70
N ALA A 244 -1.87 -3.48 -8.24
CA ALA A 244 -2.93 -3.13 -9.18
C ALA A 244 -2.92 -4.06 -10.42
N TYR A 245 -1.73 -4.36 -10.97
CA TYR A 245 -1.58 -5.32 -12.06
C TYR A 245 -2.00 -6.73 -11.66
N ASN A 246 -1.66 -7.17 -10.44
CA ASN A 246 -2.08 -8.48 -9.91
C ASN A 246 -3.61 -8.62 -9.79
N ILE A 247 -4.30 -7.54 -9.39
CA ILE A 247 -5.76 -7.50 -9.25
C ILE A 247 -6.45 -7.54 -10.63
N THR A 248 -5.91 -6.79 -11.60
CA THR A 248 -6.42 -6.70 -12.98
C THR A 248 -7.86 -6.13 -13.05
N GLY A 249 -7.96 -4.81 -13.05
CA GLY A 249 -9.23 -4.09 -13.19
C GLY A 249 -9.92 -3.82 -11.86
N THR A 250 -11.25 -3.92 -11.83
CA THR A 250 -12.06 -3.58 -10.66
C THR A 250 -11.94 -4.60 -9.54
N ILE A 251 -12.03 -4.15 -8.28
CA ILE A 251 -12.08 -5.01 -7.09
C ILE A 251 -13.00 -4.38 -6.05
N GLU A 252 -13.91 -5.16 -5.48
CA GLU A 252 -14.81 -4.67 -4.45
C GLU A 252 -14.21 -4.74 -3.04
N GLY A 253 -13.02 -5.32 -2.88
CA GLY A 253 -12.35 -5.51 -1.59
C GLY A 253 -12.33 -6.98 -1.14
N PRO A 254 -12.41 -7.27 0.17
CA PRO A 254 -12.13 -8.60 0.74
C PRO A 254 -13.00 -9.76 0.24
N HIS A 255 -14.25 -9.47 -0.13
CA HIS A 255 -15.20 -10.47 -0.60
C HIS A 255 -15.09 -10.77 -2.10
N ASP A 256 -14.32 -9.97 -2.85
CA ASP A 256 -14.13 -10.18 -4.28
C ASP A 256 -13.26 -11.44 -4.51
N PRO A 257 -13.63 -12.35 -5.44
CA PRO A 257 -12.80 -13.50 -5.79
C PRO A 257 -11.35 -13.15 -6.17
N LYS A 258 -11.11 -11.94 -6.69
CA LYS A 258 -9.76 -11.43 -7.02
C LYS A 258 -8.89 -11.23 -5.78
N PHE A 259 -9.47 -11.03 -4.59
CA PHE A 259 -8.74 -10.88 -3.34
C PHE A 259 -7.83 -12.08 -3.05
N LYS A 260 -8.20 -13.29 -3.50
CA LYS A 260 -7.40 -14.53 -3.35
C LYS A 260 -6.01 -14.48 -3.98
N ARG A 261 -5.71 -13.46 -4.79
CA ARG A 261 -4.41 -13.26 -5.44
C ARG A 261 -3.38 -12.57 -4.54
N TRP A 262 -3.74 -12.17 -3.32
CA TRP A 262 -2.87 -11.48 -2.38
C TRP A 262 -1.51 -12.16 -2.10
N PRO A 263 -1.37 -13.51 -2.06
CA PRO A 263 -0.06 -14.12 -1.76
C PRO A 263 0.98 -13.83 -2.85
N ARG A 264 0.54 -13.74 -4.12
CA ARG A 264 1.43 -13.40 -5.24
C ARG A 264 1.95 -11.96 -5.10
N SER A 265 1.08 -11.05 -4.67
CA SER A 265 1.45 -9.65 -4.46
C SER A 265 2.41 -9.49 -3.29
N ILE A 266 2.25 -10.24 -2.20
CA ILE A 266 3.22 -10.21 -1.09
C ILE A 266 4.62 -10.58 -1.57
N VAL A 267 4.77 -11.67 -2.31
CA VAL A 267 6.09 -12.07 -2.81
C VAL A 267 6.64 -11.03 -3.79
N ALA A 268 5.81 -10.53 -4.72
CA ALA A 268 6.23 -9.49 -5.66
C ALA A 268 6.65 -8.19 -4.96
N SER A 269 5.91 -7.76 -3.93
CA SER A 269 6.21 -6.59 -3.12
C SER A 269 7.46 -6.77 -2.28
N ALA A 270 7.67 -7.94 -1.68
CA ALA A 270 8.89 -8.25 -0.94
C ALA A 270 10.13 -8.18 -1.86
N VAL A 271 10.03 -8.71 -3.07
CA VAL A 271 11.11 -8.69 -4.07
C VAL A 271 11.40 -7.26 -4.54
N ALA A 272 10.34 -6.51 -4.91
CA ALA A 272 10.48 -5.14 -5.40
C ALA A 272 11.04 -4.21 -4.32
N SER A 273 10.53 -4.31 -3.09
CA SER A 273 11.05 -3.55 -1.95
C SER A 273 12.47 -3.96 -1.56
N ALA A 274 12.84 -5.24 -1.65
CA ALA A 274 14.22 -5.65 -1.40
C ALA A 274 15.18 -5.04 -2.43
N LEU A 275 14.80 -5.04 -3.71
CA LEU A 275 15.64 -4.49 -4.78
C LEU A 275 15.76 -2.96 -4.66
N CYS A 276 14.63 -2.26 -4.62
CA CYS A 276 14.60 -0.81 -4.55
C CYS A 276 15.12 -0.29 -3.20
N GLY A 277 14.86 -1.01 -2.11
CA GLY A 277 15.38 -0.71 -0.78
C GLY A 277 16.90 -0.88 -0.71
N LEU A 278 17.45 -1.93 -1.33
CA LEU A 278 18.91 -2.09 -1.42
C LEU A 278 19.55 -0.89 -2.12
N VAL A 279 18.97 -0.43 -3.24
CA VAL A 279 19.44 0.79 -3.92
C VAL A 279 19.37 2.01 -2.99
N ALA A 280 18.27 2.18 -2.25
CA ALA A 280 18.12 3.28 -1.29
C ALA A 280 19.16 3.26 -0.16
N VAL A 281 19.55 2.06 0.30
CA VAL A 281 20.61 1.88 1.31
C VAL A 281 21.99 2.19 0.73
N LEU A 282 22.27 1.73 -0.49
CA LEU A 282 23.59 1.87 -1.11
C LEU A 282 23.99 3.32 -1.42
N ILE A 283 23.05 4.24 -1.53
CA ILE A 283 23.33 5.67 -1.79
C ILE A 283 24.16 6.31 -0.67
N VAL A 284 24.00 5.83 0.56
CA VAL A 284 24.71 6.37 1.73
C VAL A 284 25.85 5.48 2.20
N MET A 285 26.18 4.44 1.41
CA MET A 285 27.31 3.57 1.69
C MET A 285 28.55 4.08 0.97
N PRO A 286 29.67 4.32 1.69
CA PRO A 286 30.94 4.51 1.03
C PRO A 286 31.29 3.21 0.32
N LEU A 287 31.24 3.21 -1.02
CA LEU A 287 31.81 2.10 -1.78
C LEU A 287 33.29 2.00 -1.40
N PRO A 288 33.81 0.81 -1.11
CA PRO A 288 35.25 0.61 -1.02
C PRO A 288 35.80 0.81 -2.44
N ILE A 289 36.22 2.04 -2.74
CA ILE A 289 36.96 2.41 -3.95
C ILE A 289 38.44 2.47 -3.58
#